data_AF-A0A1H2V3H7-F1
#
_entry.id   AF-A0A1H2V3H7-F1
#
_cell.length_a   1.000
_cell.length_b   1.000
_cell.length_c   1.000
_cell.angle_alpha   90.00
_cell.angle_beta   90.00
_cell.angle_gamma   90.00
#
_symmetry.space_group_name_H-M   'P 1'
#
loop_
_entity.id
_entity.type
_entity.pdbx_description
1 polymer ?
#
loop_
_entity_poly.entity_id
_entity_poly.type
_entity_poly.pdbx_seq_one_letter_code
_entity_poly.pdbx_strand_id
1 'polypeptide(L)'
;MVDIATFAYLPLITLVLGSVAGFVAGRWIGMKGLLWLIGLTSALGLVLIVMLAGIGTGEEEQAFGPFVWLTGAVLPFLFAAIMGGVGGRSLAARANA
;
A
#
# COMPACT_ATOMS: atom_id res chain seq x y z
N MET A 1 19.29 -0.84 -13.08
CA MET A 1 19.81 -1.50 -11.88
C MET A 1 18.99 -1.02 -10.69
N VAL A 2 18.21 -1.91 -10.07
CA VAL A 2 17.52 -1.59 -8.81
C VAL A 2 18.60 -1.62 -7.72
N ASP A 3 18.90 -0.47 -7.14
CA ASP A 3 19.93 -0.34 -6.11
C ASP A 3 19.45 -0.97 -4.79
N ILE A 4 20.38 -1.45 -3.95
CA ILE A 4 20.09 -1.98 -2.60
C ILE A 4 19.27 -0.96 -1.79
N ALA A 5 19.55 0.33 -2.00
CA ALA A 5 18.80 1.43 -1.45
C ALA A 5 17.29 1.33 -1.74
N THR A 6 16.87 0.91 -2.92
CA THR A 6 15.45 0.76 -3.27
C THR A 6 14.78 -0.30 -2.40
N PHE A 7 15.42 -1.45 -2.16
CA PHE A 7 14.86 -2.50 -1.32
C PHE A 7 14.74 -2.08 0.15
N ALA A 8 15.67 -1.27 0.64
CA ALA A 8 15.66 -0.79 2.03
C ALA A 8 14.67 0.37 2.25
N TYR A 9 14.61 1.33 1.31
CA TYR A 9 13.86 2.57 1.52
C TYR A 9 12.44 2.51 0.97
N LEU A 10 12.16 1.74 -0.09
CA LEU A 10 10.81 1.65 -0.65
C LEU A 10 9.76 1.24 0.39
N PRO A 11 9.97 0.20 1.23
CA PRO A 11 9.02 -0.16 2.29
C PRO A 11 8.79 0.94 3.32
N LEU A 12 9.85 1.67 3.67
CA LEU A 12 9.77 2.75 4.66
C LEU A 12 9.00 3.95 4.12
N ILE A 13 9.28 4.35 2.88
CA ILE A 13 8.60 5.44 2.20
C ILE A 13 7.11 5.10 2.05
N THR A 14 6.80 3.88 1.60
CA THR A 14 5.41 3.47 1.37
C THR A 14 4.63 3.30 2.66
N LEU A 15 5.28 2.92 3.76
CA LEU A 15 4.69 2.91 5.10
C LEU A 15 4.34 4.32 5.57
N VAL A 16 5.23 5.30 5.38
CA VAL A 16 4.95 6.70 5.73
C VAL A 16 3.81 7.25 4.86
N LEU A 17 3.87 7.07 3.54
CA LEU A 17 2.85 7.53 2.62
C LEU A 17 1.49 6.87 2.89
N GLY A 18 1.47 5.55 3.15
CA GLY A 18 0.27 4.82 3.51
C GLY A 18 -0.34 5.36 4.80
N SER A 19 0.47 5.56 5.84
CA SER A 19 0.01 6.12 7.12
C SER A 19 -0.66 7.49 6.95
N VAL A 20 -0.02 8.38 6.18
CA VAL A 20 -0.56 9.73 5.90
C VAL A 20 -1.83 9.64 5.06
N ALA A 21 -1.83 8.88 3.96
CA ALA A 21 -2.99 8.74 3.09
C ALA A 21 -4.19 8.13 3.83
N GLY A 22 -3.95 7.07 4.61
CA GLY A 22 -4.94 6.44 5.47
C GLY A 22 -5.51 7.40 6.49
N PHE A 23 -4.64 8.10 7.22
CA PHE A 23 -5.06 9.11 8.20
C PHE A 23 -5.91 10.20 7.57
N VAL A 24 -5.48 10.74 6.43
CA VAL A 24 -6.20 11.78 5.71
C VAL A 24 -7.58 11.29 5.25
N ALA A 25 -7.63 10.11 4.63
CA ALA A 25 -8.87 9.49 4.20
C ALA A 25 -9.82 9.24 5.38
N GLY A 26 -9.32 8.68 6.48
CA GLY A 26 -10.09 8.42 7.69
C GLY A 26 -10.62 9.69 8.35
N ARG A 27 -9.80 10.75 8.42
CA ARG A 27 -10.12 11.98 9.16
C ARG A 27 -11.07 12.91 8.41
N TRP A 28 -10.88 13.10 7.11
CA TRP A 28 -11.58 14.14 6.33
C TRP A 28 -12.51 13.59 5.25
N ILE A 29 -12.17 12.48 4.61
CA ILE A 29 -13.01 11.90 3.54
C ILE A 29 -14.07 10.94 4.14
N GLY A 30 -13.73 10.30 5.25
CA GLY A 30 -14.59 9.36 5.96
C GLY A 30 -14.45 7.92 5.45
N MET A 31 -15.32 7.04 5.95
CA MET A 31 -15.20 5.59 5.76
C MET A 31 -15.20 5.19 4.27
N LYS A 32 -16.04 5.81 3.44
CA LYS A 32 -16.09 5.51 2.01
C LYS A 32 -14.75 5.79 1.31
N GLY A 33 -14.11 6.92 1.63
CA GLY A 33 -12.80 7.27 1.07
C GLY A 33 -11.71 6.27 1.48
N LEU A 34 -11.72 5.85 2.75
CA LEU A 34 -10.79 4.84 3.25
C LEU A 34 -10.98 3.48 2.55
N LEU A 35 -12.24 3.04 2.38
CA LEU A 35 -12.55 1.80 1.66
C LEU A 35 -12.13 1.87 0.18
N TRP A 36 -12.33 3.01 -0.48
CA TRP A 36 -11.84 3.21 -1.85
C TRP A 36 -10.31 3.15 -1.93
N LEU A 37 -9.61 3.81 -1.01
CA LEU A 37 -8.13 3.77 -0.95
C LEU A 37 -7.63 2.33 -0.80
N ILE A 38 -8.21 1.58 0.14
CA ILE A 38 -7.86 0.16 0.35
C ILE A 38 -8.21 -0.67 -0.88
N GLY A 39 -9.41 -0.50 -1.43
CA GLY A 39 -9.88 -1.25 -2.60
C GLY A 39 -9.00 -1.04 -3.83
N LEU A 40 -8.66 0.21 -4.15
CA LEU A 40 -7.79 0.53 -5.30
C LEU A 40 -6.37 -0.01 -5.09
N THR A 41 -5.83 0.10 -3.87
CA THR A 41 -4.49 -0.41 -3.59
C THR A 41 -4.46 -1.96 -3.63
N SER A 42 -5.51 -2.62 -3.13
CA SER A 42 -5.67 -4.07 -3.27
C SER A 42 -5.80 -4.51 -4.73
N ALA A 43 -6.51 -3.74 -5.57
CA ALA A 43 -6.59 -4.01 -7.01
C ALA A 43 -5.21 -3.94 -7.68
N LEU A 44 -4.37 -2.96 -7.32
CA LEU A 44 -2.97 -2.91 -7.78
C LEU A 44 -2.17 -4.13 -7.31
N GLY A 45 -2.36 -4.55 -6.05
CA GLY A 45 -1.75 -5.78 -5.54
C GLY A 45 -2.16 -7.02 -6.33
N LEU A 46 -3.44 -7.15 -6.67
CA LEU A 46 -3.95 -8.23 -7.50
C LEU A 46 -3.34 -8.23 -8.90
N VAL A 47 -3.18 -7.06 -9.53
CA VAL A 47 -2.51 -6.95 -10.83
C VAL A 47 -1.07 -7.48 -10.74
N LEU A 48 -0.32 -7.10 -9.71
CA LEU A 48 1.05 -7.59 -9.50
C LEU A 48 1.09 -9.10 -9.25
N ILE A 49 0.15 -9.64 -8.49
CA ILE A 49 0.03 -11.08 -8.24
C ILE A 49 -0.27 -11.83 -9.54
N VAL A 50 -1.17 -11.32 -10.38
CA VAL A 50 -1.48 -11.92 -11.69
C VAL A 50 -0.26 -11.87 -12.61
N MET A 51 0.48 -10.76 -12.63
CA MET A 51 1.75 -10.66 -13.36
C MET A 51 2.73 -11.72 -12.89
N LEU A 52 2.95 -11.85 -11.58
CA LEU A 52 3.85 -12.86 -11.00
C LEU A 52 3.42 -14.29 -11.33
N ALA A 53 2.12 -14.57 -11.27
CA ALA A 53 1.56 -15.89 -11.57
C ALA A 53 1.71 -16.29 -13.05
N GLY A 54 1.87 -15.31 -13.95
CA GLY A 54 2.08 -15.55 -15.38
C GLY A 54 3.53 -15.86 -15.77
N ILE A 55 4.49 -15.74 -14.85
CA ILE A 55 5.92 -15.87 -15.15
C ILE A 55 6.33 -17.34 -15.14
N GLY A 56 6.95 -17.79 -16.23
CA GLY A 56 7.39 -19.17 -16.41
C GLY A 56 8.71 -19.49 -15.72
N THR A 57 9.00 -20.78 -15.59
CA THR A 57 10.31 -21.27 -15.14
C THR A 57 11.39 -20.84 -16.12
N GLY A 58 12.46 -20.21 -15.62
CA GLY A 58 13.55 -19.65 -16.44
C GLY A 58 13.43 -18.16 -16.75
N GLU A 59 12.33 -17.50 -16.36
CA GLU A 59 12.10 -16.06 -16.54
C GLU A 59 12.12 -15.28 -15.21
N GLU A 60 12.86 -15.79 -14.21
CA GLU A 60 12.85 -15.26 -12.83
C GLU A 60 13.26 -13.79 -12.72
N GLU A 61 14.11 -13.31 -13.64
CA GLU A 61 14.48 -11.88 -13.70
C GLU A 61 13.25 -10.98 -13.93
N GLN A 62 12.26 -11.45 -14.69
CA GLN A 62 11.02 -10.70 -14.92
C GLN A 62 10.15 -10.65 -13.66
N ALA A 63 10.30 -11.61 -12.74
CA ALA A 63 9.53 -11.66 -11.49
C ALA A 63 10.01 -10.64 -10.46
N PHE A 64 11.28 -10.22 -10.56
CA PHE A 64 11.88 -9.30 -9.59
C PHE A 64 11.10 -7.99 -9.49
N GLY A 65 10.79 -7.34 -10.61
CA GLY A 65 10.10 -6.06 -10.63
C GLY A 65 8.74 -6.10 -9.92
N PRO A 66 7.79 -6.93 -10.37
CA PRO A 66 6.49 -7.08 -9.73
C PRO A 66 6.58 -7.51 -8.26
N PHE A 67 7.55 -8.36 -7.90
CA PHE A 67 7.78 -8.78 -6.52
C PHE A 67 8.23 -7.61 -5.63
N VAL A 68 9.18 -6.79 -6.09
CA VAL A 68 9.65 -5.59 -5.36
C VAL A 68 8.50 -4.63 -5.13
N TRP A 69 7.68 -4.36 -6.15
CA TRP A 69 6.53 -3.47 -6.02
C TRP A 69 5.48 -4.02 -5.06
N LEU A 70 5.21 -5.32 -5.12
CA LEU A 70 4.22 -5.94 -4.25
C LEU A 70 4.66 -5.87 -2.78
N THR A 71 5.89 -6.32 -2.50
CA THR A 71 6.41 -6.46 -1.13
C THR A 71 6.92 -5.15 -0.54
N GLY A 72 7.53 -4.30 -1.37
CA GLY A 72 8.13 -3.04 -0.93
C GLY A 72 7.22 -1.83 -1.04
N ALA A 73 6.16 -1.88 -1.85
CA ALA A 73 5.24 -0.75 -1.99
C ALA A 73 3.80 -1.06 -1.58
N VAL A 74 3.16 -2.02 -2.25
CA VAL A 74 1.72 -2.24 -2.09
C VAL A 74 1.36 -2.75 -0.70
N LEU A 75 2.03 -3.80 -0.22
CA LEU A 75 1.72 -4.40 1.08
C LEU A 75 2.02 -3.45 2.27
N PRO A 76 3.20 -2.79 2.34
CA PRO A 76 3.47 -1.85 3.43
C PRO A 76 2.51 -0.65 3.40
N PHE A 77 2.19 -0.13 2.21
CA PHE A 77 1.21 0.94 2.05
C PHE A 77 -0.17 0.51 2.55
N LEU A 78 -0.68 -0.66 2.16
CA LEU A 78 -1.99 -1.17 2.59
C LEU A 78 -2.08 -1.26 4.11
N PHE A 79 -1.07 -1.89 4.73
CA PHE A 79 -1.01 -2.04 6.18
C PHE A 79 -1.03 -0.68 6.88
N ALA A 80 -0.17 0.23 6.43
CA ALA A 80 -0.06 1.57 6.99
C ALA A 80 -1.32 2.42 6.76
N ALA A 81 -1.96 2.31 5.59
CA ALA A 81 -3.19 3.02 5.26
C ALA A 81 -4.37 2.57 6.13
N ILE A 82 -4.46 1.28 6.45
CA ILE A 82 -5.47 0.78 7.39
C ILE A 82 -5.22 1.38 8.79
N MET A 83 -3.99 1.28 9.29
CA MET A 83 -3.61 1.82 10.61
C MET A 83 -3.84 3.33 10.71
N GLY A 84 -3.37 4.10 9.73
CA GLY A 84 -3.61 5.52 9.63
C GLY A 84 -5.10 5.85 9.55
N GLY A 85 -5.85 5.09 8.76
CA GLY A 85 -7.30 5.20 8.62
C GLY A 85 -8.06 5.03 9.92
N VAL A 86 -7.70 4.02 10.72
CA VAL A 86 -8.26 3.83 12.07
C VAL A 86 -7.97 5.05 12.94
N GLY A 87 -6.73 5.52 12.99
CA GLY A 87 -6.35 6.71 13.74
C GLY A 87 -7.12 7.97 13.32
N GLY A 88 -7.23 8.21 12.02
CA GLY A 88 -7.97 9.36 11.47
C GLY A 88 -9.46 9.29 11.80
N ARG A 89 -10.07 8.10 11.74
CA ARG A 89 -11.48 7.87 12.08
C ARG A 89 -11.75 8.10 13.57
N SER A 90 -10.89 7.59 14.45
CA SER A 90 -11.01 7.80 15.90
C SER A 90 -10.96 9.28 16.25
N LEU A 91 -10.08 10.05 15.61
CA LEU A 91 -9.99 11.50 15.79
C LEU A 91 -11.20 12.25 15.23
N ALA A 92 -11.69 11.87 14.05
CA ALA A 92 -12.90 12.45 13.48
C ALA A 92 -14.13 12.23 14.38
N ALA A 93 -14.28 11.04 14.96
CA ALA A 93 -15.38 10.71 15.86
C ALA A 93 -15.34 11.57 17.13
N ARG A 94 -14.15 11.79 17.70
CA ARG A 94 -13.98 12.64 18.90
C ARG A 94 -14.21 14.13 18.62
N ALA A 95 -13.83 14.62 17.45
CA ALA A 95 -14.00 16.03 17.10
C ALA A 95 -15.48 16.42 16.86
N ASN A 96 -16.33 15.44 16.59
CA ASN A 96 -17.76 15.62 16.33
C ASN A 96 -18.64 15.23 17.54
N ALA A 97 -18.03 14.79 18.65
CA ALA A 97 -18.70 14.46 19.90
C ALA A 97 -18.75 15.69 20.82
#